data_AF-A0A3D3TC33-F1
#
_entry.id   AF-A0A3D3TC33-F1
#
_cell.length_a   1.000
_cell.length_b   1.000
_cell.length_c   1.000
_cell.angle_alpha   90.00
_cell.angle_beta   90.00
_cell.angle_gamma   90.00
#
_symmetry.space_group_name_H-M   'P 1'
#
loop_
_entity.id
_entity.type
_entity.pdbx_description
1 polymer ?
#
loop_
_entity_poly.entity_id
_entity_poly.type
_entity_poly.pdbx_seq_one_letter_code
_entity_poly.pdbx_strand_id
1 'polypeptide(L)'
;QQAQEYFKEKYENALNKLKLAKYATEEKLYKDAIFLLHQACENLFYAVRLVFTQQNSKQHNLTKLLNSVKKYSDEFGKVFPQDTPEEKRLFELIKAAYVNGRYDPDFVVTKEDIDALIPKVELLRGIIKRICEEKIGEYDRMES
;
A
#
# COMPACT_ATOMS: atom_id res chain seq x y z
N GLN A 1 -23.31 1.34 -3.10
CA GLN A 1 -22.90 2.71 -3.53
C GLN A 1 -21.69 3.29 -2.76
N GLN A 2 -21.72 3.41 -1.42
CA GLN A 2 -20.64 4.03 -0.62
C GLN A 2 -19.29 3.30 -0.69
N ALA A 3 -19.28 1.96 -0.69
CA ALA A 3 -18.05 1.17 -0.79
C ALA A 3 -17.30 1.40 -2.12
N GLN A 4 -18.02 1.63 -3.21
CA GLN A 4 -17.46 1.91 -4.53
C GLN A 4 -16.77 3.27 -4.57
N GLU A 5 -17.38 4.30 -3.99
CA GLU A 5 -16.79 5.64 -3.90
C GLU A 5 -15.51 5.63 -3.05
N TYR A 6 -15.55 4.96 -1.89
CA TYR A 6 -14.37 4.78 -1.05
C TYR A 6 -13.24 4.04 -1.73
N PHE A 7 -13.56 2.96 -2.45
CA PHE A 7 -12.58 2.23 -3.22
C PHE A 7 -11.95 3.14 -4.29
N LYS A 8 -12.78 3.82 -5.10
CA LYS A 8 -12.32 4.68 -6.18
C LYS A 8 -11.37 5.77 -5.67
N GLU A 9 -11.78 6.53 -4.65
CA GLU A 9 -10.99 7.63 -4.11
C GLU A 9 -9.61 7.16 -3.62
N LYS A 10 -9.58 6.11 -2.79
CA LYS A 10 -8.33 5.63 -2.18
C LYS A 10 -7.45 4.89 -3.17
N TYR A 11 -8.05 4.11 -4.06
CA TYR A 11 -7.31 3.40 -5.09
C TYR A 11 -6.68 4.38 -6.08
N GLU A 12 -7.41 5.38 -6.59
CA GLU A 12 -6.87 6.42 -7.47
C GLU A 12 -5.73 7.20 -6.81
N ASN A 13 -5.87 7.55 -5.53
CA ASN A 13 -4.79 8.21 -4.80
C ASN A 13 -3.53 7.32 -4.71
N ALA A 14 -3.70 6.02 -4.41
CA ALA A 14 -2.58 5.08 -4.43
C ALA A 14 -1.88 4.98 -5.80
N LEU A 15 -2.64 4.99 -6.90
CA LEU A 15 -2.07 4.99 -8.26
C LEU A 15 -1.24 6.25 -8.52
N ASN A 16 -1.76 7.41 -8.11
CA ASN A 16 -1.05 8.68 -8.25
C ASN A 16 0.25 8.68 -7.45
N LYS A 17 0.23 8.15 -6.21
CA LYS A 17 1.44 8.00 -5.40
C LYS A 17 2.45 7.05 -6.03
N LEU A 18 2.00 5.93 -6.58
CA LEU A 18 2.88 4.97 -7.26
C LEU A 18 3.50 5.57 -8.54
N LYS A 19 2.72 6.33 -9.32
CA LYS A 19 3.24 7.07 -10.49
C LYS A 19 4.31 8.08 -10.08
N LEU A 20 4.04 8.88 -9.04
CA LEU A 20 4.99 9.86 -8.53
C LEU A 20 6.24 9.19 -7.94
N ALA A 21 6.11 8.03 -7.31
CA ALA A 21 7.26 7.28 -6.80
C ALA A 21 8.20 6.85 -7.93
N LYS A 22 7.65 6.35 -9.05
CA LYS A 22 8.43 6.00 -10.24
C LYS A 22 9.16 7.21 -10.81
N TYR A 23 8.47 8.34 -10.96
CA TYR A 23 9.09 9.60 -11.39
C TYR A 23 10.20 10.06 -10.43
N ALA A 24 9.96 10.05 -9.12
CA ALA A 24 10.96 10.40 -8.12
C ALA A 24 12.19 9.48 -8.18
N THR A 25 12.00 8.21 -8.56
CA THR A 25 13.09 7.25 -8.76
C THR A 25 13.97 7.64 -9.95
N GLU A 26 13.36 8.04 -11.06
CA GLU A 26 14.04 8.53 -12.26
C GLU A 26 14.87 9.80 -11.96
N GLU A 27 14.32 10.70 -11.14
CA GLU A 27 14.97 11.91 -10.67
C GLU A 27 15.98 11.68 -9.52
N LYS A 28 16.25 10.42 -9.14
CA LYS A 28 17.15 10.02 -8.05
C LYS A 28 16.75 10.56 -6.66
N LEU A 29 15.48 10.92 -6.49
CA LEU A 29 14.88 11.37 -5.24
C LEU A 29 14.41 10.17 -4.42
N TYR A 30 15.33 9.29 -4.01
CA TYR A 30 14.99 7.98 -3.44
C TYR A 30 14.23 8.06 -2.10
N LYS A 31 14.54 9.06 -1.26
CA LYS A 31 13.79 9.32 -0.01
C LYS A 31 12.32 9.66 -0.30
N ASP A 32 12.08 10.50 -1.31
CA ASP A 32 10.73 10.86 -1.74
C ASP A 32 10.03 9.66 -2.40
N ALA A 33 10.75 8.89 -3.22
CA ALA A 33 10.22 7.70 -3.87
C ALA A 33 9.72 6.69 -2.85
N ILE A 34 10.52 6.34 -1.82
CA ILE A 34 10.07 5.37 -0.81
C ILE A 34 8.95 5.92 0.07
N PHE A 35 8.94 7.23 0.35
CA PHE A 35 7.84 7.87 1.06
C PHE A 35 6.53 7.77 0.27
N LEU A 36 6.59 8.01 -1.04
CA LEU A 36 5.44 7.86 -1.93
C LEU A 36 4.98 6.40 -2.04
N LEU A 37 5.90 5.42 -2.07
CA LEU A 37 5.55 3.99 -2.01
C LEU A 37 4.87 3.61 -0.69
N HIS A 38 5.32 4.15 0.44
CA HIS A 38 4.63 4.00 1.73
C HIS A 38 3.21 4.54 1.65
N GLN A 39 3.03 5.77 1.18
CA GLN A 39 1.72 6.40 1.04
C GLN A 39 0.80 5.62 0.09
N ALA A 40 1.35 5.01 -0.96
CA ALA A 40 0.58 4.13 -1.85
C ALA A 40 0.08 2.89 -1.08
N CYS A 41 0.93 2.23 -0.30
CA CYS A 41 0.54 1.07 0.51
C CYS A 41 -0.53 1.43 1.55
N GLU A 42 -0.40 2.57 2.23
CA GLU A 42 -1.41 3.04 3.19
C GLU A 42 -2.77 3.24 2.54
N ASN A 43 -2.82 3.93 1.39
CA ASN A 43 -4.07 4.17 0.66
C ASN A 43 -4.70 2.86 0.19
N LEU A 44 -3.89 1.92 -0.29
CA LEU A 44 -4.36 0.60 -0.70
C LEU A 44 -4.98 -0.18 0.47
N PHE A 45 -4.29 -0.28 1.60
CA PHE A 45 -4.83 -0.96 2.79
C PHE A 45 -6.07 -0.26 3.33
N TYR A 46 -6.11 1.07 3.27
CA TYR A 46 -7.29 1.83 3.67
C TYR A 46 -8.49 1.56 2.75
N ALA A 47 -8.26 1.44 1.43
CA ALA A 47 -9.30 1.10 0.46
C ALA A 47 -9.96 -0.24 0.80
N VAL A 48 -9.16 -1.29 1.03
CA VAL A 48 -9.67 -2.61 1.45
C VAL A 48 -10.48 -2.50 2.72
N ARG A 49 -9.93 -1.84 3.74
CA ARG A 49 -10.60 -1.71 5.02
C ARG A 49 -11.97 -1.04 4.87
N LEU A 50 -12.04 0.08 4.14
CA LEU A 50 -13.29 0.80 3.90
C LEU A 50 -14.31 -0.04 3.13
N VAL A 51 -13.89 -0.77 2.10
CA VAL A 51 -14.80 -1.64 1.34
C VAL A 51 -15.37 -2.74 2.23
N PHE A 52 -14.54 -3.39 3.04
CA PHE A 52 -14.96 -4.53 3.85
C PHE A 52 -15.72 -4.15 5.13
N THR A 53 -15.46 -2.98 5.71
CA THR A 53 -16.11 -2.58 6.97
C THR A 53 -17.18 -1.50 6.79
N GLN A 54 -17.16 -0.75 5.68
CA GLN A 54 -17.94 0.47 5.46
C GLN A 54 -17.76 1.53 6.58
N GLN A 55 -16.71 1.39 7.40
CA GLN A 55 -16.45 2.26 8.55
C GLN A 55 -15.21 3.12 8.32
N ASN A 56 -15.42 4.43 8.32
CA ASN A 56 -14.35 5.41 8.20
C ASN A 56 -13.71 5.73 9.56
N SER A 57 -12.75 4.90 9.99
CA SER A 57 -11.96 5.17 11.20
C SER A 57 -10.50 5.45 10.83
N LYS A 58 -10.00 6.63 11.20
CA LYS A 58 -8.64 7.07 10.87
C LYS A 58 -7.60 6.15 11.54
N GLN A 59 -6.76 5.49 10.74
CA GLN A 59 -5.62 4.71 11.21
C GLN A 59 -4.50 4.87 10.17
N HIS A 60 -3.41 5.53 10.56
CA HIS A 60 -2.28 5.86 9.67
C HIS A 60 -1.02 5.05 10.02
N ASN A 61 -1.19 3.90 10.66
CA ASN A 61 -0.06 3.01 10.96
C ASN A 61 -0.11 1.81 10.02
N LEU A 62 0.87 1.71 9.12
CA LEU A 62 0.96 0.66 8.11
C LEU A 62 0.90 -0.75 8.69
N THR A 63 1.51 -0.99 9.87
CA THR A 63 1.48 -2.31 10.52
C THR A 63 0.07 -2.64 11.03
N LYS A 64 -0.60 -1.68 11.67
CA LYS A 64 -1.98 -1.85 12.13
C LYS A 64 -2.95 -2.03 10.96
N LEU A 65 -2.75 -1.27 9.87
CA LEU A 65 -3.53 -1.40 8.65
C LEU A 65 -3.35 -2.79 8.03
N LEU A 66 -2.11 -3.21 7.82
CA LEU A 66 -1.79 -4.53 7.29
C LEU A 66 -2.42 -5.64 8.16
N ASN A 67 -2.22 -5.61 9.48
CA ASN A 67 -2.83 -6.60 10.38
C ASN A 67 -4.37 -6.59 10.34
N SER A 68 -4.99 -5.44 10.10
CA SER A 68 -6.45 -5.34 9.98
C SER A 68 -7.00 -5.93 8.68
N VAL A 69 -6.19 -5.99 7.62
CA VAL A 69 -6.61 -6.47 6.30
C VAL A 69 -6.15 -7.89 5.97
N LYS A 70 -5.13 -8.43 6.66
CA LYS A 70 -4.61 -9.79 6.43
C LYS A 70 -5.70 -10.87 6.44
N LYS A 71 -6.74 -10.69 7.25
CA LYS A 71 -7.88 -11.62 7.33
C LYS A 71 -8.77 -11.68 6.08
N TYR A 72 -8.61 -10.75 5.13
CA TYR A 72 -9.42 -10.69 3.92
C TYR A 72 -8.77 -11.42 2.73
N SER A 73 -7.47 -11.72 2.77
CA SER A 73 -6.79 -12.55 1.78
C SER A 73 -5.43 -13.02 2.28
N ASP A 74 -5.16 -14.32 2.15
CA ASP A 74 -3.85 -14.91 2.45
C ASP A 74 -2.74 -14.42 1.49
N GLU A 75 -3.10 -13.84 0.34
CA GLU A 75 -2.16 -13.32 -0.63
C GLU A 75 -1.41 -12.09 -0.14
N PHE A 76 -1.90 -11.41 0.90
CA PHE A 76 -1.15 -10.31 1.53
C PHE A 76 0.20 -10.77 2.10
N GLY A 77 0.31 -12.04 2.50
CA GLY A 77 1.59 -12.62 2.91
C GLY A 77 2.62 -12.71 1.78
N LYS A 78 2.15 -12.77 0.52
CA LYS A 78 3.00 -12.88 -0.68
C LYS A 78 3.58 -11.54 -1.14
N VAL A 79 3.04 -10.43 -0.66
CA VAL A 79 3.49 -9.08 -1.05
C VAL A 79 4.84 -8.74 -0.43
N PHE A 80 5.01 -9.07 0.85
CA PHE A 80 6.26 -8.91 1.60
C PHE A 80 6.58 -10.25 2.28
N PRO A 81 7.06 -11.25 1.52
CA PRO A 81 7.40 -12.56 2.06
C PRO A 81 8.63 -12.40 2.97
N GLN A 82 8.43 -12.33 4.28
CA GLN A 82 9.51 -12.10 5.26
C GLN A 82 10.39 -13.34 5.48
N ASP A 83 10.65 -14.12 4.44
CA ASP A 83 11.35 -15.39 4.47
C ASP A 83 12.87 -15.20 4.43
N THR A 84 13.35 -14.10 3.83
CA THR A 84 14.78 -13.77 3.74
C THR A 84 15.13 -12.54 4.58
N PRO A 85 16.40 -12.38 5.00
CA PRO A 85 16.86 -11.17 5.66
C PRO A 85 16.61 -9.90 4.85
N GLU A 86 16.74 -10.01 3.53
CA GLU A 86 16.53 -8.90 2.59
C GLU A 86 15.07 -8.47 2.53
N GLU A 87 14.13 -9.42 2.49
CA GLU A 87 12.70 -9.10 2.51
C GLU A 87 12.26 -8.44 3.82
N LYS A 88 12.81 -8.90 4.96
CA LYS A 88 12.58 -8.26 6.25
C LYS A 88 13.13 -6.84 6.25
N ARG A 89 14.34 -6.63 5.71
CA ARG A 89 14.97 -5.31 5.58
C ARG A 89 14.12 -4.37 4.72
N LEU A 90 13.67 -4.81 3.54
CA LEU A 90 12.81 -4.01 2.66
C LEU A 90 11.48 -3.64 3.31
N PHE A 91 10.86 -4.58 4.03
CA PHE A 91 9.62 -4.31 4.77
C PHE A 91 9.81 -3.28 5.88
N GLU A 92 10.89 -3.37 6.65
CA GLU A 92 11.21 -2.35 7.67
C GLU A 92 11.57 -1.01 7.03
N LEU A 93 12.26 -1.02 5.89
CA LEU A 93 12.64 0.20 5.16
C LEU A 93 11.41 0.98 4.68
N ILE A 94 10.45 0.32 4.02
CA ILE A 94 9.22 0.99 3.57
C ILE A 94 8.36 1.43 4.75
N LYS A 95 8.35 0.71 5.88
CA LYS A 95 7.67 1.15 7.12
C LYS A 95 8.31 2.41 7.70
N ALA A 96 9.63 2.43 7.79
CA ALA A 96 10.39 3.55 8.37
C ALA A 96 10.28 4.83 7.53
N ALA A 97 10.04 4.71 6.22
CA ALA A 97 9.92 5.85 5.30
C ALA A 97 8.90 6.92 5.74
N TYR A 98 7.81 6.56 6.44
CA TYR A 98 6.82 7.53 6.93
C TYR A 98 7.38 8.49 7.99
N VAL A 99 8.21 7.96 8.89
CA VAL A 99 8.78 8.70 10.02
C VAL A 99 10.12 9.31 9.63
N ASN A 100 11.00 8.51 9.02
CA ASN A 100 12.41 8.84 8.83
C ASN A 100 12.66 9.48 7.46
N GLY A 101 11.87 9.15 6.44
CA GLY A 101 12.12 9.54 5.04
C GLY A 101 12.28 11.04 4.82
N ARG A 102 11.66 11.88 5.67
CA ARG A 102 11.66 13.35 5.52
C ARG A 102 12.65 14.09 6.42
N TYR A 103 13.12 13.48 7.51
CA TYR A 103 13.83 14.21 8.56
C TYR A 103 15.11 13.54 9.04
N ASP A 104 15.29 12.25 8.75
CA ASP A 104 16.45 11.50 9.19
C ASP A 104 17.57 11.59 8.14
N PRO A 105 18.70 12.26 8.46
CA PRO A 105 19.83 12.33 7.54
C PRO A 105 20.46 10.95 7.32
N ASP A 106 20.42 10.06 8.31
CA ASP A 106 21.03 8.73 8.30
C ASP A 106 20.13 7.67 7.63
N PHE A 107 18.90 8.05 7.27
CA PHE A 107 18.00 7.18 6.50
C PHE A 107 18.45 7.07 5.05
N VAL A 108 19.33 6.12 4.76
CA VAL A 108 19.82 5.89 3.40
C VAL A 108 18.86 4.98 2.64
N VAL A 109 18.51 5.39 1.41
CA VAL A 109 17.68 4.63 0.49
C VAL A 109 18.38 4.61 -0.86
N THR A 110 18.56 3.43 -1.42
CA THR A 110 19.24 3.21 -2.70
C THR A 110 18.25 3.04 -3.84
N LYS A 111 18.73 3.07 -5.08
CA LYS A 111 17.88 2.79 -6.25
C LYS A 111 17.38 1.34 -6.21
N GLU A 112 18.25 0.42 -5.81
CA GLU A 112 17.99 -1.01 -5.70
C GLU A 112 16.86 -1.30 -4.70
N ASP A 113 16.81 -0.56 -3.59
CA ASP A 113 15.70 -0.64 -2.63
C ASP A 113 14.36 -0.31 -3.30
N ILE A 114 14.31 0.78 -4.07
CA ILE A 114 13.09 1.24 -4.73
C ILE A 114 12.68 0.26 -5.83
N ASP A 115 13.63 -0.18 -6.65
CA ASP A 115 13.42 -1.15 -7.72
C ASP A 115 12.89 -2.49 -7.19
N ALA A 116 13.32 -2.90 -5.99
CA ALA A 116 12.81 -4.09 -5.31
C ALA A 116 11.41 -3.87 -4.70
N LEU A 117 11.07 -2.65 -4.27
CA LEU A 117 9.79 -2.33 -3.64
C LEU A 117 8.66 -2.06 -4.65
N ILE A 118 8.94 -1.41 -5.79
CA ILE A 118 7.92 -1.12 -6.82
C ILE A 118 7.10 -2.37 -7.22
N PRO A 119 7.69 -3.51 -7.61
CA PRO A 119 6.93 -4.69 -8.02
C PRO A 119 6.08 -5.26 -6.87
N LYS A 120 6.51 -5.11 -5.62
CA LYS A 120 5.73 -5.52 -4.44
C LYS A 120 4.49 -4.64 -4.26
N VAL A 121 4.64 -3.32 -4.42
CA VAL A 121 3.49 -2.39 -4.35
C VAL A 121 2.53 -2.59 -5.53
N GLU A 122 3.03 -2.91 -6.72
CA GLU A 122 2.20 -3.30 -7.87
C GLU A 122 1.43 -4.60 -7.63
N LEU A 123 2.08 -5.60 -7.03
CA LEU A 123 1.42 -6.85 -6.63
C LEU A 123 0.32 -6.58 -5.59
N LEU A 124 0.62 -5.76 -4.58
CA LEU A 124 -0.36 -5.33 -3.58
C LEU A 124 -1.58 -4.66 -4.22
N ARG A 125 -1.32 -3.73 -5.16
CA ARG A 125 -2.36 -3.05 -5.93
C ARG A 125 -3.26 -4.04 -6.68
N GLY A 126 -2.66 -5.03 -7.34
CA GLY A 126 -3.40 -6.05 -8.10
C GLY A 126 -4.31 -6.90 -7.20
N ILE A 127 -3.79 -7.39 -6.08
CA ILE A 127 -4.57 -8.16 -5.09
C ILE A 127 -5.73 -7.31 -4.57
N ILE A 128 -5.46 -6.07 -4.18
CA ILE A 128 -6.45 -5.18 -3.57
C ILE A 128 -7.55 -4.80 -4.56
N LYS A 129 -7.19 -4.50 -5.81
CA LYS A 129 -8.19 -4.23 -6.84
C LYS A 129 -9.17 -5.38 -6.96
N ARG A 130 -8.66 -6.61 -7.09
CA ARG A 130 -9.48 -7.80 -7.28
C ARG A 130 -10.41 -8.06 -6.10
N ILE A 131 -9.89 -8.12 -4.87
CA ILE A 131 -10.73 -8.44 -3.69
C ILE A 131 -11.77 -7.35 -3.40
N CYS A 132 -11.45 -6.08 -3.68
CA CYS A 132 -12.40 -4.98 -3.49
C CYS A 132 -13.51 -5.01 -4.53
N GLU A 133 -13.17 -5.27 -5.80
CA GLU A 133 -14.16 -5.41 -6.88
C GLU A 133 -15.08 -6.61 -6.64
N GLU A 134 -14.53 -7.76 -6.22
CA GLU A 134 -15.30 -8.94 -5.80
C GLU A 134 -16.29 -8.57 -4.68
N LYS A 135 -15.81 -7.87 -3.64
CA LYS A 135 -16.62 -7.51 -2.48
C LYS A 135 -17.71 -6.48 -2.80
N ILE A 136 -17.41 -5.48 -3.63
CA ILE A 136 -18.39 -4.50 -4.10
C ILE A 136 -19.50 -5.20 -4.89
N GLY A 137 -19.14 -6.12 -5.78
CA GLY A 137 -20.13 -6.89 -6.53
C GLY A 137 -21.02 -7.77 -5.64
N GLU A 138 -20.54 -8.24 -4.48
CA GLU A 138 -21.40 -8.91 -3.50
C GLU A 138 -22.46 -7.98 -2.93
N TYR A 139 -22.09 -6.74 -2.58
CA TYR A 139 -23.06 -5.75 -2.07
C TYR A 139 -24.12 -5.44 -3.14
N ASP A 140 -23.72 -5.22 -4.39
CA ASP A 140 -24.66 -4.91 -5.47
C ASP A 140 -25.66 -6.05 -5.71
N ARG A 141 -25.24 -7.31 -5.54
CA ARG A 141 -26.14 -8.48 -5.64
C ARG A 141 -27.08 -8.66 -4.45
N MET A 142 -26.69 -8.19 -3.26
CA MET A 142 -27.53 -8.26 -2.06
C MET A 142 -28.58 -7.14 -2.03
N GLU A 143 -28.31 -6.02 -2.71
CA GLU A 143 -29.22 -4.88 -2.85
C GLU A 143 -30.19 -5.02 -4.04
N SER A 144 -30.00 -6.04 -4.90
CA SER A 144 -30.85 -6.37 -6.07
C SER A 144 -31.94 -7.39 -5.73
#